data_AF-A0A2A9DZZ8-F1
#
_entry.id   AF-A0A2A9DZZ8-F1
#
_cell.length_a   1.000
_cell.length_b   1.000
_cell.length_c   1.000
_cell.angle_alpha   90.00
_cell.angle_beta   90.00
_cell.angle_gamma   90.00
#
_symmetry.space_group_name_H-M   'P 1'
#
loop_
_entity.id
_entity.type
_entity.pdbx_description
1 polymer ?
#
loop_
_entity_poly.entity_id
_entity_poly.type
_entity_poly.pdbx_seq_one_letter_code
_entity_poly.pdbx_strand_id
1 'polypeptide(L)'
;MTLPFPQVKMPQQPARSGKPWTDSDYERLIAAVRSGLDAVQIAESIDRPQSTIASRVRMLLPVDVRQCPSDRVLPAAREAFESDDYDWRVTILQSPPPRPIVTPPPVVRRGVAGLQADDLGTIAFSLAQTGGTRCAELLARVCAEMPSAPGAQGVAEDLAIRWLRRSGALVGRHDSAECAAHEWLASADGWTPSATLPPTTWEYDSHIGAESPY
;
A
#
# COMPACT_ATOMS: atom_id res chain seq x y z
N MET A 1 18.06 36.31 39.34
CA MET A 1 16.60 36.39 39.28
C MET A 1 16.10 35.19 38.48
N THR A 2 15.59 34.16 39.15
CA THR A 2 15.05 32.95 38.50
C THR A 2 13.54 33.09 38.47
N LEU A 3 12.96 33.24 37.29
CA LEU A 3 11.51 33.28 37.13
C LEU A 3 10.95 31.86 37.36
N PRO A 4 9.95 31.67 38.24
CA PRO A 4 9.31 30.38 38.41
C PRO A 4 8.50 30.03 37.15
N PHE A 5 8.72 28.83 36.61
CA PHE A 5 7.92 28.31 35.50
C PHE A 5 6.44 28.19 35.93
N PRO A 6 5.48 28.56 35.07
CA PRO A 6 4.07 28.36 35.35
C PRO A 6 3.82 26.85 35.47
N GLN A 7 3.36 26.41 36.64
CA GLN A 7 2.91 25.03 36.81
C GLN A 7 1.66 24.82 35.95
N VAL A 8 1.81 24.05 34.88
CA VAL A 8 0.68 23.51 34.12
C VAL A 8 -0.06 22.58 35.08
N LYS A 9 -1.26 22.99 35.50
CA LYS A 9 -2.16 22.16 36.29
C LYS A 9 -2.52 20.95 35.42
N MET A 10 -1.87 19.81 35.66
CA MET A 10 -2.18 18.58 34.92
C MET A 10 -3.67 18.29 35.14
N PRO A 11 -4.44 18.03 34.06
CA PRO A 11 -5.83 17.64 34.21
C PRO A 11 -5.85 16.38 35.08
N GLN A 12 -6.61 16.42 36.18
CA GLN A 12 -6.78 15.25 37.04
C GLN A 12 -7.32 14.12 36.19
N GLN A 13 -6.53 13.05 36.08
CA GLN A 13 -6.95 11.87 35.33
C GLN A 13 -8.14 11.25 36.07
N PRO A 14 -9.27 10.97 35.38
CA PRO A 14 -10.45 10.38 36.03
C PRO A 14 -10.06 9.06 36.70
N ALA A 15 -10.58 8.82 37.90
CA ALA A 15 -10.05 7.80 38.81
C ALA A 15 -10.29 6.38 38.29
N ARG A 16 -11.16 6.21 37.28
CA ARG A 16 -11.44 4.92 36.64
C ARG A 16 -10.95 4.83 35.19
N SER A 17 -9.99 5.64 34.76
CA SER A 17 -9.31 5.43 33.47
C SER A 17 -8.73 4.00 33.38
N GLY A 18 -8.95 3.30 32.25
CA GLY A 18 -8.41 1.94 31.99
C GLY A 18 -9.17 0.77 32.63
N LYS A 19 -10.12 1.00 33.54
CA LYS A 19 -10.96 -0.08 34.11
C LYS A 19 -12.01 -0.58 33.10
N PRO A 20 -12.41 -1.86 33.13
CA PRO A 20 -13.50 -2.35 32.27
C PRO A 20 -14.80 -1.59 32.53
N TRP A 21 -15.64 -1.45 31.50
CA TRP A 21 -16.97 -0.86 31.61
C TRP A 21 -17.95 -1.89 32.15
N THR A 22 -18.71 -1.53 33.19
CA THR A 22 -19.72 -2.39 33.81
C THR A 22 -21.11 -2.01 33.33
N ASP A 23 -22.10 -2.90 33.52
CA ASP A 23 -23.52 -2.60 33.27
C ASP A 23 -23.99 -1.32 33.97
N SER A 24 -23.58 -1.13 35.22
CA SER A 24 -23.87 0.09 35.99
C SER A 24 -23.23 1.35 35.41
N ASP A 25 -22.15 1.25 34.63
CA ASP A 25 -21.59 2.38 33.91
C ASP A 25 -22.46 2.73 32.70
N TYR A 26 -22.97 1.72 31.99
CA TYR A 26 -23.87 1.92 30.86
C TYR A 26 -25.24 2.46 31.28
N GLU A 27 -25.80 1.97 32.38
CA GLU A 27 -27.05 2.50 32.96
C GLU A 27 -26.93 3.98 33.32
N ARG A 28 -25.83 4.36 33.99
CA ARG A 28 -25.54 5.77 34.31
C ARG A 28 -25.31 6.61 33.06
N LEU A 29 -24.64 6.05 32.04
CA LEU A 29 -24.43 6.71 30.76
C LEU A 29 -25.75 7.05 30.07
N ILE A 30 -26.67 6.09 30.01
CA ILE A 30 -27.98 6.27 29.38
C ILE A 30 -28.82 7.28 30.17
N ALA A 31 -28.84 7.18 31.50
CA ALA A 31 -29.55 8.12 32.36
C ALA A 31 -29.02 9.56 32.22
N ALA A 32 -27.69 9.72 32.10
CA ALA A 32 -27.06 11.01 31.89
C ALA A 32 -27.40 11.62 30.52
N VAL A 33 -27.42 10.79 29.46
CA VAL A 33 -27.82 11.21 28.11
C VAL A 33 -29.31 11.61 28.09
N ARG A 34 -30.20 10.82 28.71
CA ARG A 34 -31.64 11.12 28.85
C ARG A 34 -31.88 12.43 29.58
N SER A 35 -31.09 12.71 30.62
CA SER A 35 -31.12 13.97 31.37
C SER A 35 -30.61 15.18 30.57
N GLY A 36 -30.18 15.00 29.32
CA GLY A 36 -29.74 16.09 28.45
C GLY A 36 -28.31 16.57 28.71
N LEU A 37 -27.53 15.87 29.53
CA LEU A 37 -26.16 16.26 29.86
C LEU A 37 -25.25 16.25 28.62
N ASP A 38 -24.23 17.11 28.63
CA ASP A 38 -23.19 17.14 27.60
C ASP A 38 -22.07 16.11 27.86
N ALA A 39 -21.14 15.95 26.91
CA ALA A 39 -20.07 14.96 27.01
C ALA A 39 -19.15 15.15 28.23
N VAL A 40 -18.94 16.39 28.68
CA VAL A 40 -18.07 16.71 29.82
C VAL A 40 -18.77 16.34 31.11
N GLN A 41 -20.03 16.76 31.26
CA GLN A 41 -20.87 16.46 32.42
C GLN A 41 -21.10 14.96 32.58
N ILE A 42 -21.33 14.24 31.46
CA ILE A 42 -21.44 12.78 31.46
C ILE A 42 -20.14 12.14 31.96
N ALA A 43 -19.00 12.58 31.43
CA ALA A 43 -17.69 12.05 31.80
C ALA A 43 -17.40 12.21 33.31
N GLU A 44 -17.70 13.39 33.86
CA GLU A 44 -17.57 13.68 35.28
C GLU A 44 -18.51 12.81 36.13
N SER A 45 -19.78 12.67 35.74
CA SER A 45 -20.78 11.92 36.51
C SER A 45 -20.48 10.41 36.64
N ILE A 46 -19.80 9.83 35.64
CA ILE A 46 -19.46 8.40 35.58
C ILE A 46 -18.00 8.16 36.02
N ASP A 47 -17.24 9.24 36.25
CA ASP A 47 -15.81 9.24 36.54
C ASP A 47 -15.00 8.50 35.45
N ARG A 48 -15.26 8.85 34.19
CA ARG A 48 -14.63 8.26 32.99
C ARG A 48 -14.05 9.34 32.08
N PRO A 49 -13.03 9.02 31.25
CA PRO A 49 -12.48 9.98 30.30
C PRO A 49 -13.51 10.41 29.24
N GLN A 50 -13.63 11.72 29.01
CA GLN A 50 -14.51 12.30 27.99
C GLN A 50 -14.29 11.69 26.59
N SER A 51 -13.04 11.41 26.23
CA SER A 51 -12.66 10.79 24.95
C SER A 51 -13.33 9.44 24.70
N THR A 52 -13.75 8.73 25.75
CA THR A 52 -14.39 7.42 25.63
C THR A 52 -15.91 7.49 25.50
N ILE A 53 -16.53 8.60 25.91
CA ILE A 53 -17.99 8.73 25.98
C ILE A 53 -18.62 8.57 24.60
N ALA A 54 -18.17 9.31 23.60
CA ALA A 54 -18.74 9.25 22.24
C ALA A 54 -18.63 7.84 21.63
N SER A 55 -17.51 7.14 21.85
CA SER A 55 -17.33 5.77 21.36
C SER A 55 -18.32 4.81 22.04
N ARG A 56 -18.49 4.93 23.37
CA ARG A 56 -19.41 4.08 24.14
C ARG A 56 -20.86 4.34 23.80
N VAL A 57 -21.26 5.61 23.72
CA VAL A 57 -22.63 5.98 23.31
C VAL A 57 -22.92 5.43 21.91
N ARG A 58 -21.98 5.53 20.96
CA ARG A 58 -22.16 4.97 19.61
C ARG A 58 -22.41 3.46 19.61
N MET A 59 -21.74 2.69 20.48
CA MET A 59 -21.98 1.24 20.59
C MET A 59 -23.40 0.93 21.08
N LEU A 60 -23.94 1.81 21.92
CA LEU A 60 -25.29 1.68 22.46
C LEU A 60 -26.37 2.19 21.51
N LEU A 61 -26.05 2.72 20.33
CA LEU A 61 -27.05 3.16 19.36
C LEU A 61 -27.62 1.99 18.54
N PRO A 62 -28.87 2.09 18.02
CA PRO A 62 -29.37 1.16 17.02
C PRO A 62 -28.44 1.06 15.80
N VAL A 63 -28.31 -0.14 15.22
CA VAL A 63 -27.32 -0.46 14.18
C VAL A 63 -27.34 0.55 13.02
N ASP A 64 -28.53 0.95 12.57
CA ASP A 64 -28.73 1.83 11.41
C ASP A 64 -28.18 3.24 11.62
N VAL A 65 -28.09 3.70 12.88
CA VAL A 65 -27.62 5.06 13.22
C VAL A 65 -26.21 5.08 13.82
N ARG A 66 -25.55 3.92 14.00
CA ARG A 66 -24.17 3.85 14.55
C ARG A 66 -23.12 4.53 13.69
N GLN A 67 -23.34 4.62 12.39
CA GLN A 67 -22.40 5.27 11.46
C GLN A 67 -22.54 6.79 11.41
N CYS A 68 -23.33 7.39 12.32
CA CYS A 68 -23.47 8.84 12.37
C CYS A 68 -22.12 9.56 12.68
N PRO A 69 -21.96 10.78 12.14
CA PRO A 69 -20.84 11.67 12.49
C PRO A 69 -20.68 11.86 14.01
N SER A 70 -19.45 12.06 14.49
CA SER A 70 -19.15 12.11 15.93
C SER A 70 -19.87 13.24 16.68
N ASP A 71 -20.13 14.37 16.03
CA ASP A 71 -20.92 15.49 16.55
C ASP A 71 -22.42 15.17 16.68
N ARG A 72 -22.90 14.14 15.97
CA ARG A 72 -24.31 13.70 15.97
C ARG A 72 -24.60 12.55 16.91
N VAL A 73 -23.58 11.94 17.53
CA VAL A 73 -23.75 10.78 18.42
C VAL A 73 -24.64 11.09 19.62
N LEU A 74 -24.41 12.19 20.34
CA LEU A 74 -25.22 12.53 21.52
C LEU A 74 -26.66 12.94 21.15
N PRO A 75 -26.90 13.78 20.13
CA PRO A 75 -28.25 14.02 19.63
C PRO A 75 -29.00 12.74 19.24
N ALA A 76 -28.38 11.87 18.44
CA ALA A 76 -28.99 10.61 18.03
C ALA A 76 -29.27 9.67 19.22
N ALA A 77 -28.41 9.69 20.24
CA ALA A 77 -28.60 8.89 21.44
C ALA A 77 -29.76 9.39 22.30
N ARG A 78 -29.99 10.71 22.37
CA ARG A 78 -31.14 11.26 23.10
C ARG A 78 -32.46 10.79 22.50
N GLU A 79 -32.56 10.83 21.17
CA GLU A 79 -33.71 10.34 20.43
C GLU A 79 -33.88 8.82 20.61
N ALA A 80 -32.81 8.04 20.42
CA ALA A 80 -32.86 6.58 20.54
C ALA A 80 -33.21 6.11 21.96
N PHE A 81 -32.77 6.83 23.00
CA PHE A 81 -32.99 6.44 24.39
C PHE A 81 -34.29 7.01 24.97
N GLU A 82 -35.05 7.83 24.23
CA GLU A 82 -36.29 8.44 24.72
C GLU A 82 -37.34 7.40 25.14
N SER A 83 -37.40 6.27 24.43
CA SER A 83 -38.29 5.17 24.78
C SER A 83 -37.87 4.48 26.08
N ASP A 84 -38.81 4.30 27.01
CA ASP A 84 -38.59 3.53 28.25
C ASP A 84 -38.34 2.04 27.97
N ASP A 85 -38.83 1.52 26.85
CA ASP A 85 -38.63 0.14 26.41
C ASP A 85 -37.27 -0.08 25.71
N TYR A 86 -36.40 0.93 25.70
CA TYR A 86 -35.10 0.83 25.04
C TYR A 86 -34.15 -0.14 25.78
N ASP A 87 -33.99 -1.35 25.25
CA ASP A 87 -33.04 -2.34 25.76
C ASP A 87 -31.67 -2.24 25.08
N TRP A 88 -30.79 -1.45 25.67
CA TRP A 88 -29.41 -1.27 25.23
C TRP A 88 -28.57 -2.57 25.28
N ARG A 89 -28.92 -3.54 26.14
CA ARG A 89 -28.18 -4.81 26.27
C ARG A 89 -28.41 -5.70 25.06
N VAL A 90 -29.60 -5.65 24.47
CA VAL A 90 -29.86 -6.32 23.19
C VAL A 90 -29.16 -5.57 22.07
N THR A 91 -29.27 -4.24 22.04
CA THR A 91 -28.67 -3.42 20.99
C THR A 91 -27.16 -3.64 20.89
N ILE A 92 -26.42 -3.61 22.00
CA ILE A 92 -24.94 -3.71 21.97
C ILE A 92 -24.43 -5.03 21.36
N LEU A 93 -25.24 -6.10 21.37
CA LEU A 93 -24.91 -7.41 20.78
C LEU A 93 -25.16 -7.47 19.28
N GLN A 94 -25.97 -6.55 18.74
CA GLN A 94 -26.23 -6.51 17.30
C GLN A 94 -24.98 -6.04 16.57
N SER A 95 -24.60 -6.74 15.51
CA SER A 95 -23.50 -6.32 14.62
C SER A 95 -24.06 -5.79 13.31
N PRO A 96 -23.49 -4.73 12.72
CA PRO A 96 -23.88 -4.31 11.38
C PRO A 96 -23.60 -5.44 10.38
N PRO A 97 -24.44 -5.60 9.35
CA PRO A 97 -24.16 -6.57 8.29
C PRO A 97 -22.80 -6.24 7.64
N PRO A 98 -22.01 -7.25 7.25
CA PRO A 98 -20.74 -7.02 6.60
C PRO A 98 -20.94 -6.15 5.36
N ARG A 99 -20.06 -5.15 5.15
CA ARG A 99 -20.12 -4.31 3.96
C ARG A 99 -20.01 -5.19 2.71
N PRO A 100 -20.84 -5.00 1.68
CA PRO A 100 -20.70 -5.74 0.43
C PRO A 100 -19.27 -5.61 -0.11
N ILE A 101 -18.65 -6.73 -0.46
CA ILE A 101 -17.38 -6.71 -1.17
C ILE A 101 -17.68 -6.22 -2.59
N VAL A 102 -17.42 -4.94 -2.84
CA VAL A 102 -17.47 -4.39 -4.20
C VAL A 102 -16.14 -4.75 -4.87
N THR A 103 -16.11 -5.88 -5.58
CA THR A 103 -14.98 -6.21 -6.45
C THR A 103 -14.99 -5.22 -7.61
N PRO A 104 -13.98 -4.33 -7.75
CA PRO A 104 -13.91 -3.43 -8.89
C PRO A 104 -13.87 -4.26 -10.19
N PRO A 105 -14.44 -3.76 -11.30
CA PRO A 105 -14.38 -4.46 -12.57
C PRO A 105 -12.90 -4.69 -12.94
N PRO A 106 -12.56 -5.85 -13.52
CA PRO A 106 -11.19 -6.15 -13.91
C PRO A 106 -10.69 -5.08 -14.89
N VAL A 107 -9.48 -4.55 -14.64
CA VAL A 107 -8.82 -3.62 -15.55
C VAL A 107 -8.42 -4.40 -16.81
N VAL A 108 -9.23 -4.31 -17.85
CA VAL A 108 -8.93 -4.95 -19.15
C VAL A 108 -7.93 -4.08 -19.91
N ARG A 109 -6.65 -4.49 -19.89
CA ARG A 109 -5.63 -3.90 -20.76
C ARG A 109 -5.77 -4.47 -22.18
N ARG A 110 -5.56 -3.63 -23.20
CA ARG A 110 -5.67 -4.00 -24.63
C ARG A 110 -4.40 -3.62 -25.38
N GLY A 111 -4.13 -4.32 -26.48
CA GLY A 111 -2.91 -4.11 -27.28
C GLY A 111 -1.66 -4.62 -26.56
N VAL A 112 -0.52 -3.97 -26.77
CA VAL A 112 0.77 -4.36 -26.18
C VAL A 112 0.70 -4.43 -24.64
N ALA A 113 0.03 -3.47 -24.01
CA ALA A 113 -0.17 -3.42 -22.56
C ALA A 113 -0.99 -4.59 -21.97
N GLY A 114 -1.69 -5.36 -22.82
CA GLY A 114 -2.48 -6.53 -22.44
C GLY A 114 -1.77 -7.86 -22.63
N LEU A 115 -0.53 -7.86 -23.14
CA LEU A 115 0.26 -9.07 -23.36
C LEU A 115 0.88 -9.56 -22.05
N GLN A 116 1.15 -10.86 -21.98
CA GLN A 116 1.89 -11.44 -20.86
C GLN A 116 3.38 -11.07 -20.97
N ALA A 117 4.09 -11.10 -19.84
CA ALA A 117 5.52 -10.76 -19.77
C ALA A 117 6.36 -11.62 -20.74
N ASP A 118 6.11 -12.93 -20.79
CA ASP A 118 6.85 -13.86 -21.65
C ASP A 118 6.58 -13.60 -23.14
N ASP A 119 5.34 -13.22 -23.48
CA ASP A 119 4.96 -12.83 -24.85
C ASP A 119 5.68 -11.55 -25.27
N LEU A 120 5.76 -10.56 -24.38
CA LEU A 120 6.49 -9.31 -24.62
C LEU A 120 7.97 -9.58 -24.89
N GLY A 121 8.62 -10.43 -24.11
CA GLY A 121 10.02 -10.83 -24.32
C GLY A 121 10.24 -11.53 -25.67
N THR A 122 9.34 -12.45 -26.03
CA THR A 122 9.41 -13.18 -27.31
C THR A 122 9.21 -12.25 -28.50
N ILE A 123 8.25 -11.32 -28.42
CA ILE A 123 7.99 -10.34 -29.46
C ILE A 123 9.16 -9.37 -29.57
N ALA A 124 9.69 -8.87 -28.45
CA ALA A 124 10.85 -7.97 -28.44
C ALA A 124 12.06 -8.60 -29.13
N PHE A 125 12.40 -9.85 -28.79
CA PHE A 125 13.45 -10.61 -29.48
C PHE A 125 13.18 -10.75 -30.98
N SER A 126 11.95 -11.12 -31.36
CA SER A 126 11.59 -11.33 -32.77
C SER A 126 11.71 -10.03 -33.59
N LEU A 127 11.29 -8.90 -33.01
CA LEU A 127 11.41 -7.57 -33.61
C LEU A 127 12.87 -7.12 -33.69
N ALA A 128 13.69 -7.37 -32.68
CA ALA A 128 15.13 -7.10 -32.71
C ALA A 128 15.85 -7.92 -33.80
N GLN A 129 15.47 -9.19 -33.95
CA GLN A 129 16.08 -10.11 -34.93
C GLN A 129 15.72 -9.76 -36.38
N THR A 130 14.47 -9.39 -36.65
CA THR A 130 13.92 -9.33 -38.01
C THR A 130 13.50 -7.93 -38.45
N GLY A 131 13.29 -7.02 -37.50
CA GLY A 131 12.56 -5.77 -37.73
C GLY A 131 13.41 -4.59 -38.18
N GLY A 132 14.69 -4.54 -37.81
CA GLY A 132 15.58 -3.40 -38.09
C GLY A 132 14.91 -2.04 -37.82
N THR A 133 15.25 -1.02 -38.61
CA THR A 133 14.66 0.34 -38.47
C THR A 133 13.15 0.39 -38.70
N ARG A 134 12.58 -0.52 -39.50
CA ARG A 134 11.15 -0.51 -39.85
C ARG A 134 10.24 -0.86 -38.67
N CYS A 135 10.76 -1.58 -37.68
CA CYS A 135 10.01 -1.96 -36.50
C CYS A 135 10.48 -1.24 -35.23
N ALA A 136 11.40 -0.27 -35.33
CA ALA A 136 12.00 0.40 -34.18
C ALA A 136 10.95 1.04 -33.25
N GLU A 137 9.92 1.68 -33.80
CA GLU A 137 8.84 2.27 -33.00
C GLU A 137 7.98 1.22 -32.27
N LEU A 138 7.74 0.07 -32.91
CA LEU A 138 6.99 -1.02 -32.29
C LEU A 138 7.84 -1.71 -31.22
N LEU A 139 9.13 -1.91 -31.48
CA LEU A 139 10.07 -2.45 -30.50
C LEU A 139 10.15 -1.55 -29.26
N ALA A 140 10.28 -0.24 -29.44
CA ALA A 140 10.29 0.71 -28.33
C ALA A 140 9.01 0.65 -27.47
N ARG A 141 7.84 0.51 -28.12
CA ARG A 141 6.56 0.35 -27.42
C ARG A 141 6.47 -0.97 -26.65
N VAL A 142 7.01 -2.07 -27.21
CA VAL A 142 7.07 -3.36 -26.52
C VAL A 142 8.03 -3.29 -25.33
N CYS A 143 9.21 -2.68 -25.51
CA CYS A 143 10.18 -2.49 -24.43
C CYS A 143 9.63 -1.62 -23.29
N ALA A 144 8.87 -0.56 -23.60
CA ALA A 144 8.25 0.30 -22.59
C ALA A 144 7.19 -0.42 -21.73
N GLU A 145 6.54 -1.44 -22.27
CA GLU A 145 5.53 -2.25 -21.56
C GLU A 145 6.14 -3.47 -20.86
N MET A 146 7.43 -3.78 -21.11
CA MET A 146 8.10 -4.87 -20.39
C MET A 146 8.19 -4.54 -18.90
N PRO A 147 7.76 -5.44 -18.01
CA PRO A 147 7.93 -5.24 -16.57
C PRO A 147 9.41 -5.15 -16.22
N SER A 148 9.75 -4.30 -15.25
CA SER A 148 11.11 -4.21 -14.71
C SER A 148 11.57 -5.48 -13.96
N ALA A 149 10.64 -6.38 -13.66
CA ALA A 149 10.96 -7.72 -13.16
C ALA A 149 11.54 -8.57 -14.31
N PRO A 150 12.55 -9.42 -14.05
CA PRO A 150 13.38 -10.06 -15.07
C PRO A 150 12.64 -11.04 -16.00
N GLY A 151 11.34 -11.29 -15.84
CA GLY A 151 10.60 -12.27 -16.63
C GLY A 151 10.63 -11.99 -18.14
N ALA A 152 10.18 -10.80 -18.56
CA ALA A 152 10.10 -10.46 -19.99
C ALA A 152 11.49 -10.28 -20.63
N GLN A 153 12.38 -9.56 -19.93
CA GLN A 153 13.74 -9.30 -20.42
C GLN A 153 14.57 -10.58 -20.47
N GLY A 154 14.49 -11.43 -19.44
CA GLY A 154 15.19 -12.72 -19.39
C GLY A 154 14.76 -13.65 -20.52
N VAL A 155 13.47 -13.67 -20.89
CA VAL A 155 13.00 -14.44 -22.06
C VAL A 155 13.65 -13.95 -23.36
N ALA A 156 13.77 -12.64 -23.55
CA ALA A 156 14.42 -12.06 -24.73
C ALA A 156 15.93 -12.38 -24.76
N GLU A 157 16.61 -12.26 -23.62
CA GLU A 157 18.03 -12.59 -23.44
C GLU A 157 18.29 -14.08 -23.70
N ASP A 158 17.48 -14.99 -23.16
CA ASP A 158 17.57 -16.43 -23.39
C ASP A 158 17.40 -16.80 -24.87
N LEU A 159 16.50 -16.11 -25.57
CA LEU A 159 16.30 -16.30 -27.00
C LEU A 159 17.51 -15.77 -27.80
N ALA A 160 18.07 -14.63 -27.42
CA ALA A 160 19.28 -14.06 -28.01
C ALA A 160 20.50 -14.98 -27.80
N ILE A 161 20.73 -15.50 -26.60
CA ILE A 161 21.78 -16.49 -26.30
C ILE A 161 21.63 -17.72 -27.20
N ARG A 162 20.42 -18.28 -27.31
CA ARG A 162 20.14 -19.44 -28.17
C ARG A 162 20.41 -19.15 -29.64
N TRP A 163 20.06 -17.95 -30.10
CA TRP A 163 20.30 -17.54 -31.48
C TRP A 163 21.80 -17.34 -31.77
N LEU A 164 22.53 -16.62 -30.91
CA LEU A 164 23.96 -16.37 -31.03
C LEU A 164 24.78 -17.67 -31.01
N ARG A 165 24.40 -18.65 -30.19
CA ARG A 165 25.02 -19.98 -30.20
C ARG A 165 24.76 -20.70 -31.51
N ARG A 166 23.54 -20.62 -32.05
CA ARG A 166 23.18 -21.28 -33.32
C ARG A 166 23.87 -20.63 -34.52
N SER A 167 24.03 -19.32 -34.51
CA SER A 167 24.70 -18.58 -35.60
C SER A 167 26.22 -18.72 -35.58
N GLY A 168 26.79 -19.31 -34.51
CA GLY A 168 28.23 -19.42 -34.31
C GLY A 168 28.90 -18.11 -33.87
N ALA A 169 28.11 -17.07 -33.58
CA ALA A 169 28.61 -15.78 -33.09
C ALA A 169 29.09 -15.84 -31.63
N LEU A 170 28.68 -16.88 -30.88
CA LEU A 170 29.14 -17.10 -29.52
C LEU A 170 30.27 -18.15 -29.47
N VAL A 171 31.48 -17.71 -29.10
CA VAL A 171 32.65 -18.60 -28.90
C VAL A 171 33.15 -18.44 -27.47
N GLY A 172 32.50 -19.07 -26.47
CA GLY A 172 32.95 -18.95 -25.08
C GLY A 172 31.95 -19.34 -23.97
N ARG A 173 32.39 -19.12 -22.72
CA ARG A 173 31.76 -19.46 -21.41
C ARG A 173 30.37 -18.80 -21.22
N HIS A 174 29.57 -19.29 -20.27
CA HIS A 174 28.20 -18.83 -19.99
C HIS A 174 28.10 -17.33 -19.65
N ASP A 175 29.01 -16.80 -18.82
CA ASP A 175 29.02 -15.38 -18.43
C ASP A 175 29.28 -14.44 -19.62
N SER A 176 30.00 -14.93 -20.64
CA SER A 176 30.18 -14.19 -21.91
C SER A 176 28.93 -14.24 -22.79
N ALA A 177 28.01 -15.19 -22.56
CA ALA A 177 26.80 -15.36 -23.34
C ALA A 177 25.74 -14.32 -22.99
N GLU A 178 25.56 -14.05 -21.70
CA GLU A 178 24.62 -13.05 -21.20
C GLU A 178 25.04 -11.63 -21.64
N CYS A 179 26.32 -11.28 -21.47
CA CYS A 179 26.84 -9.99 -21.96
C CYS A 179 26.66 -9.84 -23.47
N ALA A 180 27.02 -10.86 -24.26
CA ALA A 180 26.88 -10.80 -25.71
C ALA A 180 25.41 -10.71 -26.16
N ALA A 181 24.50 -11.38 -25.45
CA ALA A 181 23.07 -11.28 -25.71
C ALA A 181 22.53 -9.88 -25.39
N HIS A 182 22.96 -9.31 -24.26
CA HIS A 182 22.59 -7.96 -23.88
C HIS A 182 23.10 -6.92 -24.89
N GLU A 183 24.37 -7.00 -25.28
CA GLU A 183 24.97 -6.12 -26.29
C GLU A 183 24.27 -6.26 -27.65
N TRP A 184 23.96 -7.49 -28.06
CA TRP A 184 23.25 -7.73 -29.31
C TRP A 184 21.84 -7.13 -29.29
N LEU A 185 21.07 -7.32 -28.22
CA LEU A 185 19.75 -6.73 -28.07
C LEU A 185 19.83 -5.19 -28.03
N ALA A 186 20.79 -4.64 -27.29
CA ALA A 186 21.03 -3.20 -27.21
C ALA A 186 21.45 -2.57 -28.55
N SER A 187 21.99 -3.36 -29.49
CA SER A 187 22.31 -2.91 -30.84
C SER A 187 21.08 -2.75 -31.75
N ALA A 188 19.91 -3.26 -31.35
CA ALA A 188 18.70 -3.14 -32.14
C ALA A 188 18.06 -1.76 -32.00
N ASP A 189 17.74 -1.10 -33.12
CA ASP A 189 17.08 0.20 -33.13
C ASP A 189 15.73 0.15 -32.40
N GLY A 190 15.56 1.00 -31.38
CA GLY A 190 14.35 1.04 -30.56
C GLY A 190 14.37 0.10 -29.35
N TRP A 191 15.43 -0.67 -29.13
CA TRP A 191 15.63 -1.37 -27.87
C TRP A 191 15.96 -0.39 -26.75
N THR A 192 15.09 -0.32 -25.73
CA THR A 192 15.38 0.39 -24.50
C THR A 192 15.41 -0.61 -23.35
N PRO A 193 16.58 -0.89 -22.75
CA PRO A 193 16.61 -1.73 -21.57
C PRO A 193 15.80 -1.07 -20.46
N SER A 194 15.00 -1.86 -19.74
CA SER A 194 14.41 -1.37 -18.50
C SER A 194 15.58 -1.03 -17.57
N ALA A 195 15.70 0.24 -17.19
CA ALA A 195 16.86 0.79 -16.51
C ALA A 195 17.21 0.03 -15.23
N THR A 196 18.10 -0.95 -15.31
CA THR A 196 19.05 -1.41 -14.28
C THR A 196 19.84 -2.59 -14.83
N LEU A 197 20.94 -2.30 -15.54
CA LEU A 197 22.11 -3.16 -15.40
C LEU A 197 22.93 -2.61 -14.22
N PRO A 198 23.44 -3.47 -13.31
CA PRO A 198 24.51 -3.03 -12.42
C PRO A 198 25.69 -2.56 -13.28
N PRO A 199 26.44 -1.54 -12.85
CA PRO A 199 27.61 -1.08 -13.59
C PRO A 199 28.52 -2.27 -13.84
N THR A 200 28.82 -2.52 -15.10
CA THR A 200 29.81 -3.49 -15.54
C THR A 200 31.14 -3.15 -14.89
N THR A 201 31.51 -3.90 -13.86
CA THR A 201 32.83 -3.86 -13.24
C THR A 201 33.83 -4.54 -14.17
N TRP A 202 34.24 -3.82 -15.22
CA TRP A 202 35.44 -4.15 -16.01
C TRP A 202 36.42 -2.98 -16.12
N GLU A 203 36.29 -1.94 -15.30
CA GLU A 203 37.42 -1.07 -14.95
C GLU A 203 38.40 -1.85 -14.05
N TYR A 204 39.07 -2.82 -14.66
CA TYR A 204 40.22 -3.53 -14.11
C TYR A 204 41.45 -2.69 -14.42
N ASP A 205 42.13 -2.26 -13.36
CA ASP A 205 43.56 -1.98 -13.27
C ASP A 205 44.27 -1.60 -14.57
N SER A 206 44.28 -0.31 -14.88
CA SER A 206 45.22 0.27 -15.83
C SER A 206 46.12 1.32 -15.16
N HIS A 207 46.48 1.16 -13.89
CA HIS A 207 47.57 1.95 -13.27
C HIS A 207 48.32 1.16 -12.18
N ILE A 208 48.88 -0.01 -12.54
CA ILE A 208 50.11 -0.48 -11.89
C ILE A 208 51.26 -0.18 -12.86
N GLY A 209 52.11 0.78 -12.48
CA GLY A 209 53.39 1.01 -13.15
C GLY A 209 53.83 2.47 -13.19
N ALA A 210 54.29 3.00 -12.05
CA ALA A 210 55.36 4.00 -12.04
C ALA A 210 56.06 3.99 -10.67
N GLU A 211 57.23 3.36 -10.67
CA GLU A 211 58.41 3.57 -9.85
C GLU A 211 58.41 4.78 -8.90
N SER A 212 58.92 4.58 -7.68
CA SER A 212 60.19 5.21 -7.28
C SER A 212 60.73 4.61 -5.97
N PRO A 213 62.07 4.45 -5.82
CA PRO A 213 62.71 3.69 -4.77
C PRO A 213 63.21 4.57 -3.61
N TYR A 214 63.54 3.90 -2.49
CA TYR A 214 64.25 4.39 -1.29
C TYR A 214 63.60 5.51 -0.47
#